data_AF-A0A0D2P504-F1
#
_entry.id   AF-A0A0D2P504-F1
#
_cell.length_a   1.000
_cell.length_b   1.000
_cell.length_c   1.000
_cell.angle_alpha   90.00
_cell.angle_beta   90.00
_cell.angle_gamma   90.00
#
_symmetry.space_group_name_H-M   'P 1'
#
loop_
_entity.id
_entity.type
_entity.pdbx_description
1 polymer ?
#
loop_
_entity_poly.entity_id
_entity_poly.type
_entity_poly.pdbx_seq_one_letter_code
_entity_poly.pdbx_strand_id
1 'polypeptide(L)'
;MFSKSVSFARAMGCCGCFGFTARPKQTSRPNCRSNFKISRELLLEEEIEEEDDDDCSYYSEVTNTAHRDEVESIGRAKRSEEILRFKLDNGLICRQFPVKETNRIVRSEDGNGNKMINEYVREYKIGSGSYGKVVLYRNSIDGKHYAIKAFHKSQLSKLRVALTETALTDVLREILIMKVLEHPNIVNLIEVIDDPSMDQFYMVLEYVESKWVCDGSGPPGGIGEDTARKYVRDIVSGLMYLHDHNIVHGDIKPDNLLITSTGTVKIGDFSVSQVFENDNDELRRTPGTPVFTAPECCLGSVYHGKAADTWAVGVTLYCMVLGKYPFLDC
;
A
#
# COMPACT_ATOMS: atom_id res chain seq x y z
N MET A 1 -8.12 -45.40 -30.87
CA MET A 1 -9.19 -44.49 -31.33
C MET A 1 -8.80 -43.09 -30.91
N PHE A 2 -8.26 -42.32 -31.87
CA PHE A 2 -7.95 -40.89 -31.74
C PHE A 2 -9.07 -40.12 -32.45
N SER A 3 -9.59 -39.06 -31.82
CA SER A 3 -10.24 -37.88 -32.43
C SER A 3 -10.52 -36.90 -31.28
N LYS A 4 -9.82 -35.77 -31.13
CA LYS A 4 -10.08 -34.44 -31.76
C LYS A 4 -11.55 -34.03 -31.61
N SER A 5 -11.91 -32.88 -31.01
CA SER A 5 -11.55 -31.49 -31.36
C SER A 5 -12.18 -30.51 -30.34
N VAL A 6 -11.47 -29.53 -29.75
CA VAL A 6 -11.29 -28.11 -30.16
C VAL A 6 -11.99 -27.12 -29.20
N SER A 7 -11.15 -26.33 -28.51
CA SER A 7 -11.23 -24.88 -28.22
C SER A 7 -12.59 -24.22 -27.96
N PHE A 8 -12.79 -23.78 -26.72
CA PHE A 8 -13.44 -22.50 -26.41
C PHE A 8 -12.62 -21.77 -25.33
N ALA A 9 -11.68 -20.96 -25.77
CA ALA A 9 -11.00 -19.96 -24.94
C ALA A 9 -11.22 -18.61 -25.61
N ARG A 10 -12.10 -17.77 -25.03
CA ARG A 10 -12.04 -16.30 -25.08
C ARG A 10 -13.19 -15.68 -24.28
N ALA A 11 -12.87 -14.54 -23.68
CA ALA A 11 -13.72 -13.62 -22.93
C ALA A 11 -14.09 -14.05 -21.49
N MET A 12 -13.25 -13.65 -20.54
CA MET A 12 -13.62 -12.74 -19.44
C MET A 12 -12.31 -12.19 -18.83
N GLY A 13 -12.18 -10.86 -18.79
CA GLY A 13 -10.94 -10.15 -18.48
C GLY A 13 -10.48 -10.38 -17.05
N CYS A 14 -9.26 -10.90 -16.93
CA CYS A 14 -8.55 -11.11 -15.68
C CYS A 14 -7.40 -10.11 -15.63
N CYS A 15 -7.48 -9.11 -14.74
CA CYS A 15 -6.38 -8.18 -14.45
C CYS A 15 -6.03 -8.31 -12.97
N GLY A 16 -4.83 -8.82 -12.70
CA GLY A 16 -4.20 -8.74 -11.38
C GLY A 16 -3.47 -10.02 -10.95
N CYS A 17 -2.15 -9.91 -10.87
CA CYS A 17 -1.28 -10.67 -9.95
C CYS A 17 -0.95 -12.13 -10.30
N PHE A 18 0.10 -12.33 -11.10
CA PHE A 18 0.91 -13.56 -11.05
C PHE A 18 2.32 -13.26 -10.55
N GLY A 19 2.80 -14.15 -9.69
CA GLY A 19 4.01 -14.04 -8.91
C GLY A 19 5.31 -14.17 -9.70
N PHE A 20 6.36 -13.65 -9.08
CA PHE A 20 7.72 -13.66 -9.57
C PHE A 20 8.28 -15.09 -9.60
N THR A 21 8.59 -15.59 -10.79
CA THR A 21 9.58 -16.65 -10.97
C THR A 21 10.67 -16.15 -11.93
N ALA A 22 11.85 -15.91 -11.39
CA ALA A 22 13.05 -15.64 -12.19
C ALA A 22 13.48 -16.95 -12.86
N ARG A 23 13.55 -16.96 -14.21
CA ARG A 23 14.26 -18.02 -14.94
C ARG A 23 15.75 -17.65 -15.09
N PRO A 24 16.68 -18.61 -14.98
CA PRO A 24 18.11 -18.34 -15.03
C PRO A 24 18.59 -18.06 -16.47
N LYS A 25 19.57 -17.15 -16.59
CA LYS A 25 20.26 -16.79 -17.84
C LYS A 25 21.18 -17.93 -18.30
N GLN A 26 21.06 -18.34 -19.57
CA GLN A 26 22.10 -19.07 -20.29
C GLN A 26 22.93 -18.12 -21.17
N THR A 27 24.23 -18.36 -21.22
CA THR A 27 25.27 -17.51 -21.85
C THR A 27 25.76 -18.04 -23.19
N SER A 28 26.02 -17.10 -24.13
CA SER A 28 26.99 -17.09 -25.27
C SER A 28 26.68 -18.00 -26.49
N ARG A 29 26.93 -17.67 -27.78
CA ARG A 29 27.55 -16.58 -28.60
C ARG A 29 27.37 -17.00 -30.12
N PRO A 30 27.94 -16.37 -31.18
CA PRO A 30 27.65 -15.08 -31.84
C PRO A 30 27.46 -15.18 -33.40
N ASN A 31 27.51 -14.03 -34.11
CA ASN A 31 27.56 -13.74 -35.59
C ASN A 31 26.21 -13.43 -36.27
N CYS A 32 26.04 -12.48 -37.21
CA CYS A 32 26.97 -11.62 -37.96
C CYS A 32 26.25 -10.36 -38.50
N ARG A 33 26.98 -9.24 -38.54
CA ARG A 33 26.98 -8.08 -39.47
C ARG A 33 25.75 -7.77 -40.37
N SER A 34 25.29 -6.51 -40.33
CA SER A 34 25.58 -5.53 -41.41
C SER A 34 25.23 -4.08 -41.04
N ASN A 35 26.21 -3.20 -41.26
CA ASN A 35 26.23 -1.74 -41.35
C ASN A 35 24.94 -1.04 -41.82
N PHE A 36 24.63 0.14 -41.24
CA PHE A 36 24.71 1.44 -41.93
C PHE A 36 24.81 2.59 -40.90
N LYS A 37 25.75 3.51 -41.12
CA LYS A 37 25.89 4.81 -40.45
C LYS A 37 25.03 5.85 -41.20
N ILE A 38 24.42 6.79 -40.47
CA ILE A 38 24.39 8.23 -40.79
C ILE A 38 24.11 9.00 -39.49
N SER A 39 24.73 10.18 -39.38
CA SER A 39 24.89 11.00 -38.19
C SER A 39 23.87 12.14 -38.08
N ARG A 40 23.77 12.66 -36.86
CA ARG A 40 23.55 14.06 -36.41
C ARG A 40 22.11 14.61 -36.20
N GLU A 41 21.89 14.91 -34.90
CA GLU A 41 21.48 16.20 -34.30
C GLU A 41 20.02 16.72 -34.36
N LEU A 42 19.66 17.36 -33.23
CA LEU A 42 18.55 18.29 -32.91
C LEU A 42 17.21 17.63 -32.58
N LEU A 43 16.77 17.62 -31.31
CA LEU A 43 16.25 18.69 -30.42
C LEU A 43 14.73 18.85 -30.54
N LEU A 44 14.11 18.83 -29.35
CA LEU A 44 12.79 19.36 -28.95
C LEU A 44 11.57 18.43 -29.04
N GLU A 45 10.99 18.27 -27.84
CA GLU A 45 9.56 18.34 -27.50
C GLU A 45 8.58 17.51 -28.33
N GLU A 46 8.10 16.40 -27.74
CA GLU A 46 6.85 15.79 -28.14
C GLU A 46 5.83 15.91 -26.99
N GLU A 47 4.83 16.72 -27.29
CA GLU A 47 3.52 16.83 -26.68
C GLU A 47 2.86 15.45 -26.58
N ILE A 48 2.09 15.20 -25.52
CA ILE A 48 1.20 14.03 -25.45
C ILE A 48 -0.23 14.55 -25.57
N GLU A 49 -0.84 14.10 -26.67
CA GLU A 49 -2.18 14.35 -27.16
C GLU A 49 -3.26 13.94 -26.14
N GLU A 50 -4.27 14.80 -25.99
CA GLU A 50 -5.56 14.50 -25.38
C GLU A 50 -6.44 13.81 -26.44
N GLU A 51 -6.97 12.63 -26.12
CA GLU A 51 -8.11 12.06 -26.84
C GLU A 51 -9.31 12.02 -25.87
N ASP A 52 -10.26 12.91 -26.17
CA ASP A 52 -11.63 12.89 -25.71
C ASP A 52 -12.36 11.68 -26.30
N ASP A 53 -13.12 10.96 -25.49
CA ASP A 53 -14.27 10.18 -25.96
C ASP A 53 -15.45 10.43 -25.05
N ASP A 54 -16.54 10.81 -25.72
CA ASP A 54 -17.81 11.33 -25.22
C ASP A 54 -18.77 10.21 -24.80
N ASP A 55 -19.84 10.63 -24.12
CA ASP A 55 -21.13 9.96 -23.98
C ASP A 55 -21.30 8.84 -22.93
N CYS A 56 -21.95 9.21 -21.81
CA CYS A 56 -23.19 8.55 -21.42
C CYS A 56 -23.97 9.40 -20.43
N SER A 57 -25.01 10.06 -20.95
CA SER A 57 -26.07 10.68 -20.17
C SER A 57 -27.05 9.62 -19.62
N TYR A 58 -27.33 9.66 -18.31
CA TYR A 58 -28.56 9.09 -17.75
C TYR A 58 -29.12 9.99 -16.65
N TYR A 59 -30.32 10.49 -16.90
CA TYR A 59 -31.12 11.33 -16.03
C TYR A 59 -31.60 10.56 -14.79
N SER A 60 -31.53 11.22 -13.63
CA SER A 60 -32.63 11.16 -12.65
C SER A 60 -32.68 12.45 -11.83
N GLU A 61 -33.66 13.29 -12.15
CA GLU A 61 -34.13 14.40 -11.31
C GLU A 61 -34.82 13.86 -10.06
N VAL A 62 -34.48 14.38 -8.87
CA VAL A 62 -35.42 14.42 -7.73
C VAL A 62 -35.21 15.71 -6.91
N THR A 63 -36.09 16.68 -7.20
CA THR A 63 -36.72 17.71 -6.36
C THR A 63 -36.00 18.28 -5.13
N ASN A 64 -35.73 19.59 -5.20
CA ASN A 64 -35.66 20.52 -4.08
C ASN A 64 -37.00 20.60 -3.34
N THR A 65 -37.02 20.28 -2.05
CA THR A 65 -38.00 20.80 -1.09
C THR A 65 -37.25 21.36 0.11
N ALA A 66 -37.25 22.69 0.20
CA ALA A 66 -36.84 23.42 1.39
C ALA A 66 -37.89 23.21 2.49
N HIS A 67 -37.52 22.48 3.54
CA HIS A 67 -38.21 22.56 4.83
C HIS A 67 -37.17 22.85 5.91
N ARG A 68 -37.45 23.93 6.64
CA ARG A 68 -36.64 24.55 7.68
C ARG A 68 -36.21 23.54 8.74
N ASP A 69 -34.93 23.60 9.04
CA ASP A 69 -34.23 22.95 10.14
C ASP A 69 -34.81 23.33 11.50
N GLU A 70 -35.10 22.33 12.31
CA GLU A 70 -35.07 22.39 13.78
C GLU A 70 -35.12 20.96 14.32
N VAL A 71 -34.04 20.20 14.14
CA VAL A 71 -33.80 18.95 14.88
C VAL A 71 -32.32 18.83 15.25
N GLU A 72 -32.10 18.86 16.56
CA GLU A 72 -30.94 18.45 17.37
C GLU A 72 -29.64 18.02 16.66
N SER A 73 -28.56 18.70 17.08
CA SER A 73 -27.15 18.36 16.84
C SER A 73 -26.79 16.93 17.29
N ILE A 74 -27.09 15.94 16.45
CA ILE A 74 -26.33 14.69 16.43
C ILE A 74 -24.99 15.05 15.78
N GLY A 75 -23.94 15.12 16.59
CA GLY A 75 -22.59 15.47 16.13
C GLY A 75 -22.20 14.59 14.95
N ARG A 76 -21.88 15.24 13.82
CA ARG A 76 -21.35 14.56 12.63
C ARG A 76 -20.16 13.69 13.03
N ALA A 77 -20.17 12.41 12.67
CA ALA A 77 -19.02 11.54 12.86
C ALA A 77 -17.78 12.18 12.25
N LYS A 78 -16.72 12.36 13.06
CA LYS A 78 -15.47 12.97 12.62
C LYS A 78 -14.80 12.09 11.57
N ARG A 79 -14.15 12.74 10.61
CA ARG A 79 -13.31 12.03 9.62
C ARG A 79 -12.02 11.54 10.27
N SER A 80 -11.43 10.47 9.73
CA SER A 80 -10.14 9.91 10.17
C SER A 80 -9.07 10.98 10.36
N GLU A 81 -8.97 11.94 9.42
CA GLU A 81 -7.99 13.02 9.46
C GLU A 81 -8.22 14.01 10.63
N GLU A 82 -9.48 14.29 10.97
CA GLU A 82 -9.84 15.17 12.09
C GLU A 82 -9.48 14.51 13.43
N ILE A 83 -9.75 13.22 13.56
CA ILE A 83 -9.41 12.42 14.75
C ILE A 83 -7.89 12.38 14.94
N LEU A 84 -7.14 12.13 13.86
CA LEU A 84 -5.68 12.04 13.91
C LEU A 84 -5.03 13.38 14.22
N ARG A 85 -5.51 14.49 13.63
CA ARG A 85 -5.02 15.83 13.96
C ARG A 85 -5.29 16.17 15.42
N PHE A 86 -6.48 15.87 15.92
CA PHE A 86 -6.79 16.02 17.35
C PHE A 86 -5.81 15.24 18.23
N LYS A 87 -5.49 13.98 17.87
CA LYS A 87 -4.50 13.18 18.60
C LYS A 87 -3.11 13.84 18.60
N LEU A 88 -2.64 14.32 17.44
CA LEU A 88 -1.34 14.99 17.31
C LEU A 88 -1.28 16.29 18.12
N ASP A 89 -2.30 17.14 18.01
CA ASP A 89 -2.35 18.46 18.66
C ASP A 89 -2.43 18.37 20.19
N ASN A 90 -2.98 17.26 20.71
CA ASN A 90 -3.11 17.00 22.14
C ASN A 90 -2.03 16.05 22.70
N GLY A 91 -1.01 15.72 21.90
CA GLY A 91 0.08 14.83 22.33
C GLY A 91 -0.36 13.39 22.64
N LEU A 92 -1.49 12.94 22.10
CA LEU A 92 -1.97 11.55 22.17
C LEU A 92 -1.24 10.70 21.12
N ILE A 93 0.09 10.78 21.13
CA ILE A 93 1.00 10.05 20.26
C ILE A 93 1.62 8.91 21.03
N CYS A 94 1.73 7.76 20.40
CA CYS A 94 2.31 6.56 21.02
C CYS A 94 3.70 6.30 20.45
N ARG A 95 4.52 7.35 20.45
CA ARG A 95 5.89 7.35 19.95
C ARG A 95 6.86 7.93 20.97
N GLN A 96 8.06 7.38 21.06
CA GLN A 96 9.15 7.94 21.86
C GLN A 96 9.68 9.23 21.23
N PHE A 97 9.77 9.27 19.89
CA PHE A 97 10.22 10.43 19.14
C PHE A 97 9.23 10.76 18.02
N PRO A 98 8.92 12.06 17.80
CA PRO A 98 8.08 12.48 16.68
C PRO A 98 8.76 12.13 15.34
N VAL A 99 7.95 11.89 14.33
CA VAL A 99 8.43 11.71 12.95
C VAL A 99 9.14 12.98 12.48
N LYS A 100 10.31 12.83 11.85
CA LYS A 100 11.05 13.97 11.30
C LYS A 100 10.26 14.60 10.14
N GLU A 101 10.13 15.91 10.12
CA GLU A 101 9.52 16.65 9.02
C GLU A 101 10.57 17.53 8.34
N THR A 102 10.70 17.37 7.03
CA THR A 102 11.68 18.11 6.21
C THR A 102 10.97 18.86 5.09
N ASN A 103 11.00 20.19 5.16
CA ASN A 103 10.25 21.07 4.26
C ASN A 103 11.06 21.57 3.06
N ARG A 104 12.23 20.97 2.80
CA ARG A 104 13.10 21.34 1.69
C ARG A 104 13.71 20.10 1.05
N ILE A 105 13.56 19.98 -0.26
CA ILE A 105 14.15 18.88 -1.04
C ILE A 105 15.41 19.40 -1.74
N VAL A 106 16.53 18.73 -1.47
CA VAL A 106 17.79 18.91 -2.20
C VAL A 106 18.06 17.67 -3.02
N ARG A 107 18.23 17.84 -4.34
CA ARG A 107 18.63 16.75 -5.25
C ARG A 107 20.08 16.93 -5.64
N SER A 108 20.85 15.86 -5.55
CA SER A 108 22.28 15.84 -5.88
C SER A 108 22.69 14.45 -6.36
N GLU A 109 23.99 14.25 -6.59
CA GLU A 109 24.60 12.96 -6.88
C GLU A 109 25.73 12.70 -5.89
N ASP A 110 25.95 11.43 -5.51
CA ASP A 110 27.11 11.03 -4.71
C ASP A 110 28.39 10.96 -5.59
N GLY A 111 29.53 10.68 -4.96
CA GLY A 111 30.81 10.53 -5.67
C GLY A 111 30.85 9.41 -6.72
N ASN A 112 29.85 8.51 -6.73
CA ASN A 112 29.71 7.41 -7.68
C ASN A 112 28.65 7.71 -8.76
N GLY A 113 28.05 8.91 -8.77
CA GLY A 113 26.97 9.29 -9.70
C GLY A 113 25.59 8.76 -9.33
N ASN A 114 25.39 8.24 -8.10
CA ASN A 114 24.07 7.81 -7.64
C ASN A 114 23.23 9.01 -7.23
N LYS A 115 21.99 9.06 -7.71
CA LYS A 115 21.04 10.13 -7.37
C LYS A 115 20.76 10.16 -5.88
N MET A 116 20.73 11.35 -5.30
CA MET A 116 20.46 11.59 -3.89
C MET A 116 19.22 12.48 -3.71
N ILE A 117 18.52 12.25 -2.61
CA ILE A 117 17.52 13.18 -2.07
C ILE A 117 17.96 13.47 -0.64
N ASN A 118 18.35 14.71 -0.37
CA ASN A 118 19.00 15.11 0.88
C ASN A 118 20.16 14.14 1.22
N GLU A 119 20.14 13.52 2.41
CA GLU A 119 21.16 12.56 2.85
C GLU A 119 20.96 11.13 2.32
N TYR A 120 19.86 10.86 1.61
CA TYR A 120 19.47 9.53 1.14
C TYR A 120 20.03 9.26 -0.26
N VAL A 121 20.95 8.30 -0.36
CA VAL A 121 21.52 7.81 -1.62
C VAL A 121 20.61 6.74 -2.20
N ARG A 122 20.14 6.95 -3.44
CA ARG A 122 19.25 6.02 -4.13
C ARG A 122 19.99 4.76 -4.53
N GLU A 123 19.38 3.62 -4.23
CA GLU A 123 19.85 2.32 -4.71
C GLU A 123 18.88 1.80 -5.79
N TYR A 124 18.12 0.75 -5.51
CA TYR A 124 17.24 0.09 -6.49
C TYR A 124 15.76 0.08 -6.07
N LYS A 125 14.88 -0.11 -7.05
CA LYS A 125 13.43 -0.24 -6.82
C LYS A 125 13.15 -1.56 -6.10
N ILE A 126 12.40 -1.51 -5.00
CA ILE A 126 12.01 -2.70 -4.22
C ILE A 126 10.52 -3.06 -4.37
N GLY A 127 9.69 -2.11 -4.82
CA GLY A 127 8.27 -2.39 -5.03
C GLY A 127 7.49 -1.25 -5.67
N SER A 128 6.19 -1.46 -5.80
CA SER A 128 5.20 -0.45 -6.12
C SER A 128 4.11 -0.55 -5.05
N GLY A 129 3.82 0.55 -4.35
CA GLY A 129 2.65 0.65 -3.48
C GLY A 129 1.44 1.16 -4.26
N SER A 130 0.30 1.33 -3.57
CA SER A 130 -0.99 1.76 -4.15
C SER A 130 -0.91 3.01 -5.02
N TYR A 131 -0.05 3.97 -4.64
CA TYR A 131 0.00 5.30 -5.26
C TYR A 131 1.40 5.75 -5.70
N GLY A 132 2.40 4.86 -5.63
CA GLY A 132 3.78 5.28 -5.87
C GLY A 132 4.80 4.14 -5.88
N LYS A 133 6.00 4.45 -6.38
CA LYS A 133 7.13 3.51 -6.36
C LYS A 133 7.78 3.49 -4.99
N VAL A 134 8.20 2.31 -4.56
CA VAL A 134 8.99 2.10 -3.34
C VAL A 134 10.41 1.76 -3.76
N VAL A 135 11.37 2.53 -3.28
CA VAL A 135 12.78 2.42 -3.66
C VAL A 135 13.63 2.34 -2.40
N LEU A 136 14.65 1.49 -2.45
CA LEU A 136 15.64 1.38 -1.38
C LEU A 136 16.61 2.55 -1.46
N TYR A 137 16.86 3.16 -0.32
CA TYR A 137 17.87 4.20 -0.15
C TYR A 137 18.77 3.85 1.02
N ARG A 138 20.04 4.24 0.94
CA ARG A 138 20.97 4.21 2.06
C ARG A 138 21.23 5.63 2.53
N ASN A 139 21.04 5.89 3.81
CA ASN A 139 21.36 7.18 4.40
C ASN A 139 22.88 7.30 4.56
N SER A 140 23.44 8.39 4.04
CA SER A 140 24.89 8.63 4.01
C SER A 140 25.48 8.98 5.38
N ILE A 141 24.65 9.37 6.35
CA ILE A 141 25.05 9.78 7.70
C ILE A 141 25.12 8.58 8.64
N ASP A 142 24.05 7.78 8.72
CA ASP A 142 23.97 6.63 9.65
C ASP A 142 24.31 5.27 9.01
N GLY A 143 24.42 5.22 7.68
CA GLY A 143 24.69 4.00 6.91
C GLY A 143 23.53 3.02 6.83
N LYS A 144 22.34 3.34 7.36
CA LYS A 144 21.17 2.47 7.38
C LYS A 144 20.39 2.53 6.07
N HIS A 145 19.67 1.45 5.79
CA HIS A 145 18.76 1.37 4.66
C HIS A 145 17.34 1.79 5.05
N TYR A 146 16.67 2.46 4.12
CA TYR A 146 15.31 2.98 4.26
C TYR A 146 14.50 2.68 3.00
N ALA A 147 13.21 2.38 3.19
CA ALA A 147 12.26 2.25 2.09
C ALA A 147 11.57 3.61 1.88
N ILE A 148 11.82 4.25 0.73
CA ILE A 148 11.23 5.55 0.43
C ILE A 148 10.11 5.38 -0.60
N LYS A 149 8.89 5.76 -0.21
CA LYS A 149 7.76 5.93 -1.14
C LYS A 149 7.79 7.35 -1.70
N ALA A 150 7.76 7.48 -3.03
CA ALA A 150 7.74 8.76 -3.73
C ALA A 150 6.38 9.01 -4.39
N PHE A 151 5.85 10.21 -4.21
CA PHE A 151 4.50 10.59 -4.63
C PHE A 151 4.51 11.89 -5.44
N HIS A 152 3.47 12.10 -6.25
CA HIS A 152 3.25 13.32 -7.03
C HIS A 152 1.93 13.98 -6.61
N LYS A 153 1.98 15.16 -5.98
CA LYS A 153 0.81 15.85 -5.41
C LYS A 153 -0.25 16.14 -6.47
N SER A 154 0.17 16.68 -7.61
CA SER A 154 -0.71 17.02 -8.73
C SER A 154 -1.47 15.80 -9.28
N GLN A 155 -0.77 14.67 -9.47
CA GLN A 155 -1.37 13.43 -9.95
C GLN A 155 -2.38 12.87 -8.92
N LEU A 156 -1.99 12.81 -7.64
CA LEU A 156 -2.83 12.26 -6.58
C LEU A 156 -4.05 13.11 -6.26
N SER A 157 -3.96 14.43 -6.48
CA SER A 157 -5.08 15.35 -6.29
C SER A 157 -6.18 15.18 -7.34
N LYS A 158 -5.81 14.73 -8.55
CA LYS A 158 -6.73 14.49 -9.66
C LYS A 158 -7.40 13.11 -9.58
N LEU A 159 -6.73 12.13 -8.98
CA LEU A 159 -7.23 10.76 -8.87
C LEU A 159 -8.29 10.65 -7.76
N ARG A 160 -9.57 10.48 -8.12
CA ARG A 160 -10.69 10.29 -7.19
C ARG A 160 -10.79 8.84 -6.74
N VAL A 161 -10.95 8.62 -5.43
CA VAL A 161 -11.15 7.29 -4.82
C VAL A 161 -12.57 7.13 -4.25
N ALA A 162 -13.23 8.25 -3.95
CA ALA A 162 -14.63 8.34 -3.61
C ALA A 162 -15.18 9.71 -4.04
N LEU A 163 -16.49 9.91 -3.90
CA LEU A 163 -17.16 11.16 -4.31
C LEU A 163 -16.49 12.43 -3.74
N THR A 164 -15.94 12.34 -2.52
CA THR A 164 -15.30 13.48 -1.83
C THR A 164 -13.83 13.28 -1.49
N GLU A 165 -13.23 12.15 -1.87
CA GLU A 165 -11.87 11.78 -1.49
C GLU A 165 -10.99 11.56 -2.72
N THR A 166 -9.71 11.90 -2.58
CA THR A 166 -8.68 11.72 -3.60
C THR A 166 -7.61 10.74 -3.11
N ALA A 167 -6.80 10.22 -4.02
CA ALA A 167 -5.64 9.43 -3.63
C ALA A 167 -4.68 10.23 -2.73
N LEU A 168 -4.62 11.57 -2.88
CA LEU A 168 -3.84 12.42 -1.99
C LEU A 168 -4.39 12.38 -0.56
N THR A 169 -5.72 12.39 -0.37
CA THR A 169 -6.31 12.29 0.98
C THR A 169 -6.00 10.95 1.63
N ASP A 170 -6.00 9.84 0.87
CA ASP A 170 -5.62 8.52 1.39
C ASP A 170 -4.14 8.49 1.83
N VAL A 171 -3.22 9.02 1.02
CA VAL A 171 -1.78 9.08 1.38
C VAL A 171 -1.55 9.98 2.60
N LEU A 172 -2.23 11.12 2.70
CA LEU A 172 -2.10 11.98 3.88
C LEU A 172 -2.66 11.31 5.14
N ARG A 173 -3.74 10.53 5.02
CA ARG A 173 -4.26 9.73 6.12
C ARG A 173 -3.28 8.64 6.54
N GLU A 174 -2.67 7.92 5.60
CA GLU A 174 -1.60 6.94 5.87
C GLU A 174 -0.47 7.60 6.68
N ILE A 175 0.01 8.78 6.25
CA ILE A 175 1.05 9.52 6.97
C ILE A 175 0.61 9.89 8.39
N LEU A 176 -0.61 10.42 8.56
CA LEU A 176 -1.13 10.81 9.87
C LEU A 176 -1.28 9.62 10.82
N ILE A 177 -1.74 8.47 10.32
CA ILE A 177 -1.79 7.21 11.07
C ILE A 177 -0.38 6.84 11.54
N MET A 178 0.59 6.80 10.63
CA MET A 178 1.94 6.38 10.99
C MET A 178 2.67 7.38 11.92
N LYS A 179 2.27 8.66 11.92
CA LYS A 179 2.78 9.67 12.86
C LYS A 179 2.34 9.44 14.30
N VAL A 180 1.24 8.74 14.55
CA VAL A 180 0.74 8.49 15.92
C VAL A 180 1.13 7.11 16.47
N LEU A 181 1.67 6.22 15.63
CA LEU A 181 1.98 4.83 15.99
C LEU A 181 3.48 4.57 16.13
N GLU A 182 3.87 3.76 17.10
CA GLU A 182 5.17 3.10 17.20
C GLU A 182 5.01 1.77 17.97
N HIS A 183 5.32 0.66 17.29
CA HIS A 183 5.20 -0.69 17.84
C HIS A 183 6.21 -1.62 17.17
N PRO A 184 6.81 -2.60 17.88
CA PRO A 184 7.80 -3.53 17.30
C PRO A 184 7.27 -4.29 16.07
N ASN A 185 5.97 -4.61 16.04
CA ASN A 185 5.31 -5.31 14.93
C ASN A 185 4.59 -4.40 13.93
N ILE A 186 4.96 -3.11 13.86
CA ILE A 186 4.47 -2.16 12.86
C ILE A 186 5.68 -1.54 12.15
N VAL A 187 5.58 -1.33 10.84
CA VAL A 187 6.59 -0.61 10.05
C VAL A 187 6.60 0.85 10.46
N ASN A 188 7.76 1.35 10.87
CA ASN A 188 7.93 2.68 11.38
C ASN A 188 8.10 3.73 10.28
N LEU A 189 7.36 4.84 10.40
CA LEU A 189 7.60 6.08 9.66
C LEU A 189 8.74 6.86 10.33
N ILE A 190 9.77 7.18 9.55
CA ILE A 190 10.99 7.83 10.03
C ILE A 190 10.95 9.32 9.73
N GLU A 191 10.63 9.66 8.49
CA GLU A 191 10.65 11.04 8.00
C GLU A 191 9.60 11.26 6.90
N VAL A 192 9.01 12.46 6.90
CA VAL A 192 8.21 12.99 5.79
C VAL A 192 8.97 14.16 5.18
N ILE A 193 9.31 14.04 3.90
CA ILE A 193 9.99 15.10 3.15
C ILE A 193 8.98 15.72 2.19
N ASP A 194 8.51 16.91 2.52
CA ASP A 194 7.47 17.61 1.78
C ASP A 194 7.87 19.08 1.57
N ASP A 195 8.45 19.37 0.41
CA ASP A 195 8.76 20.74 0.01
C ASP A 195 7.52 21.38 -0.66
N PRO A 196 6.96 22.47 -0.12
CA PRO A 196 5.79 23.13 -0.70
C PRO A 196 6.01 23.65 -2.12
N SER A 197 7.27 23.93 -2.50
CA SER A 197 7.64 24.40 -3.84
C SER A 197 7.74 23.28 -4.88
N MET A 198 7.66 22.02 -4.45
CA MET A 198 7.84 20.84 -5.30
C MET A 198 6.55 20.03 -5.39
N ASP A 199 6.31 19.45 -6.56
CA ASP A 199 5.20 18.50 -6.79
C ASP A 199 5.45 17.14 -6.12
N GLN A 200 6.71 16.74 -5.95
CA GLN A 200 7.05 15.47 -5.33
C GLN A 200 7.23 15.60 -3.81
N PHE A 201 6.71 14.62 -3.07
CA PHE A 201 6.99 14.43 -1.65
C PHE A 201 7.31 12.96 -1.36
N TYR A 202 7.94 12.72 -0.22
CA TYR A 202 8.50 11.42 0.13
C TYR A 202 8.11 10.99 1.54
N MET A 203 7.82 9.70 1.66
CA MET A 203 7.63 9.02 2.94
C MET A 203 8.80 8.06 3.15
N VAL A 204 9.62 8.33 4.16
CA VAL A 204 10.80 7.53 4.52
C VAL A 204 10.41 6.54 5.62
N LEU A 205 10.39 5.26 5.28
CA LEU A 205 10.05 4.16 6.18
C LEU A 205 11.29 3.37 6.59
N GLU A 206 11.23 2.71 7.75
CA GLU A 206 12.21 1.69 8.07
C GLU A 206 12.22 0.61 6.97
N TYR A 207 13.40 0.14 6.59
CA TYR A 207 13.53 -0.95 5.64
C TYR A 207 13.50 -2.30 6.35
N VAL A 208 12.68 -3.22 5.84
CA VAL A 208 12.62 -4.61 6.29
C VAL A 208 12.98 -5.51 5.12
N GLU A 209 14.06 -6.28 5.26
CA GLU A 209 14.75 -6.96 4.15
C GLU A 209 14.00 -8.16 3.59
N SER A 210 13.15 -8.84 4.38
CA SER A 210 12.56 -10.12 3.98
C SER A 210 11.04 -10.11 3.86
N LYS A 211 10.55 -10.92 2.93
CA LYS A 211 9.18 -11.48 2.95
C LYS A 211 9.22 -12.80 3.73
N TRP A 212 8.06 -13.39 4.00
CA TRP A 212 8.00 -14.74 4.56
C TRP A 212 8.71 -15.77 3.67
N VAL A 213 9.51 -16.63 4.28
CA VAL A 213 10.33 -17.61 3.57
C VAL A 213 9.69 -18.98 3.76
N CYS A 214 9.40 -19.66 2.64
CA CYS A 214 9.07 -21.08 2.65
C CYS A 214 10.36 -21.85 2.92
N ASP A 215 10.50 -22.42 4.10
CA ASP A 215 11.66 -23.24 4.51
C ASP A 215 11.48 -24.74 4.18
N GLY A 216 10.38 -25.11 3.53
CA GLY A 216 10.04 -26.49 3.19
C GLY A 216 9.47 -27.30 4.35
N SER A 217 9.16 -26.66 5.50
CA SER A 217 8.49 -27.32 6.63
C SER A 217 6.99 -27.52 6.42
N GLY A 218 6.40 -26.86 5.42
CA GLY A 218 4.99 -26.99 5.04
C GLY A 218 4.77 -27.73 3.72
N PRO A 219 3.50 -27.88 3.29
CA PRO A 219 3.18 -28.24 1.91
C PRO A 219 3.79 -27.24 0.92
N PRO A 220 3.88 -27.54 -0.38
CA PRO A 220 4.38 -26.59 -1.37
C PRO A 220 3.71 -25.21 -1.25
N GLY A 221 4.51 -24.17 -1.00
CA GLY A 221 4.04 -22.79 -0.79
C GLY A 221 3.67 -22.43 0.66
N GLY A 222 3.62 -23.40 1.57
CA GLY A 222 3.43 -23.18 3.01
C GLY A 222 4.75 -23.10 3.77
N ILE A 223 4.72 -22.39 4.90
CA ILE A 223 5.86 -22.17 5.80
C ILE A 223 5.82 -23.05 7.06
N GLY A 224 4.84 -23.95 7.18
CA GLY A 224 4.68 -24.86 8.33
C GLY A 224 4.06 -24.23 9.58
N GLU A 225 3.45 -25.05 10.44
CA GLU A 225 2.71 -24.57 11.61
C GLU A 225 3.59 -23.87 12.65
N ASP A 226 4.82 -24.35 12.87
CA ASP A 226 5.69 -23.81 13.90
C ASP A 226 6.16 -22.38 13.59
N THR A 227 6.51 -22.13 12.33
CA THR A 227 6.87 -20.79 11.85
C THR A 227 5.63 -19.92 11.77
N ALA A 228 4.52 -20.43 11.22
CA ALA A 228 3.25 -19.71 11.16
C ALA A 228 2.77 -19.25 12.55
N ARG A 229 2.90 -20.09 13.58
CA ARG A 229 2.54 -19.75 14.97
C ARG A 229 3.32 -18.55 15.50
N LYS A 230 4.63 -18.48 15.22
CA LYS A 230 5.47 -17.35 15.63
C LYS A 230 5.04 -16.07 14.92
N TYR A 231 4.78 -16.16 13.61
CA TYR A 231 4.36 -15.02 12.81
C TYR A 231 2.96 -14.52 13.20
N VAL A 232 1.99 -15.42 13.41
CA VAL A 232 0.65 -15.01 13.88
C VAL A 232 0.71 -14.29 15.21
N ARG A 233 1.55 -14.74 16.16
CA ARG A 233 1.70 -14.03 17.43
C ARG A 233 2.13 -12.58 17.24
N ASP A 234 3.10 -12.34 16.36
CA ASP A 234 3.60 -11.01 16.05
C ASP A 234 2.55 -10.16 15.29
N ILE A 235 1.83 -10.76 14.34
CA ILE A 235 0.72 -10.13 13.61
C ILE A 235 -0.38 -9.70 14.58
N VAL A 236 -0.83 -10.61 15.45
CA VAL A 236 -1.87 -10.35 16.45
C VAL A 236 -1.41 -9.26 17.43
N SER A 237 -0.14 -9.27 17.86
CA SER A 237 0.40 -8.22 18.72
C SER A 237 0.32 -6.83 18.07
N GLY A 238 0.72 -6.73 16.79
CA GLY A 238 0.60 -5.47 16.04
C GLY A 238 -0.84 -5.04 15.81
N LEU A 239 -1.73 -5.99 15.51
CA LEU A 239 -3.13 -5.71 15.23
C LEU A 239 -3.92 -5.31 16.48
N MET A 240 -3.68 -5.97 17.62
CA MET A 240 -4.24 -5.56 18.92
C MET A 240 -3.85 -4.12 19.24
N TYR A 241 -2.57 -3.76 19.04
CA TYR A 241 -2.12 -2.39 19.20
C TYR A 241 -2.90 -1.42 18.28
N LEU A 242 -3.09 -1.73 17.00
CA LEU A 242 -3.89 -0.88 16.11
C LEU A 242 -5.34 -0.73 16.61
N HIS A 243 -5.97 -1.83 17.00
CA HIS A 243 -7.37 -1.86 17.44
C HIS A 243 -7.59 -1.09 18.75
N ASP A 244 -6.62 -1.13 19.69
CA ASP A 244 -6.62 -0.32 20.91
C ASP A 244 -6.51 1.19 20.62
N HIS A 245 -5.95 1.56 19.48
CA HIS A 245 -5.88 2.95 19.00
C HIS A 245 -7.07 3.34 18.11
N ASN A 246 -8.09 2.48 18.01
CA ASN A 246 -9.24 2.63 17.12
C ASN A 246 -8.84 2.80 15.65
N ILE A 247 -7.86 2.00 15.22
CA ILE A 247 -7.40 1.94 13.84
C ILE A 247 -7.71 0.55 13.29
N VAL A 248 -8.49 0.50 12.21
CA VAL A 248 -8.71 -0.72 11.44
C VAL A 248 -7.71 -0.71 10.29
N HIS A 249 -6.96 -1.79 10.13
CA HIS A 249 -5.97 -1.88 9.06
C HIS A 249 -6.64 -2.01 7.69
N GLY A 250 -7.57 -2.96 7.55
CA GLY A 250 -8.42 -3.15 6.38
C GLY A 250 -7.78 -3.87 5.18
N ASP A 251 -6.54 -4.35 5.30
CA ASP A 251 -5.81 -5.06 4.22
C ASP A 251 -4.71 -5.97 4.81
N ILE A 252 -5.03 -6.71 5.88
CA ILE A 252 -4.12 -7.71 6.42
C ILE A 252 -3.98 -8.86 5.41
N LYS A 253 -2.78 -9.01 4.87
CA LYS A 253 -2.43 -10.05 3.91
C LYS A 253 -0.92 -10.25 3.87
N PRO A 254 -0.42 -11.37 3.34
CA PRO A 254 1.01 -11.67 3.30
C PRO A 254 1.89 -10.60 2.66
N ASP A 255 1.42 -9.92 1.61
CA ASP A 255 2.18 -8.84 0.95
C ASP A 255 2.47 -7.64 1.86
N ASN A 256 1.63 -7.43 2.86
CA ASN A 256 1.73 -6.33 3.83
C ASN A 256 2.43 -6.75 5.14
N LEU A 257 2.92 -7.99 5.21
CA LEU A 257 3.61 -8.55 6.37
C LEU A 257 5.08 -8.77 6.05
N LEU A 258 5.92 -7.87 6.54
CA LEU A 258 7.36 -7.91 6.35
C LEU A 258 8.03 -8.63 7.51
N ILE A 259 9.12 -9.35 7.24
CA ILE A 259 9.84 -10.12 8.25
C ILE A 259 11.27 -9.60 8.36
N THR A 260 11.67 -9.27 9.58
CA THR A 260 13.05 -8.85 9.86
C THR A 260 13.99 -10.04 9.76
N SER A 261 15.30 -9.77 9.62
CA SER A 261 16.34 -10.80 9.68
C SER A 261 16.37 -11.59 11.01
N THR A 262 15.78 -11.03 12.07
CA THR A 262 15.62 -11.67 13.38
C THR A 262 14.35 -12.53 13.50
N GLY A 263 13.53 -12.60 12.44
CA GLY A 263 12.29 -13.39 12.42
C GLY A 263 11.09 -12.71 13.07
N THR A 264 11.08 -11.38 13.18
CA THR A 264 9.96 -10.59 13.71
C THR A 264 9.07 -10.11 12.57
N VAL A 265 7.75 -10.24 12.71
CA VAL A 265 6.81 -9.71 11.71
C VAL A 265 6.49 -8.24 11.99
N LYS A 266 6.47 -7.43 10.94
CA LYS A 266 6.04 -6.03 10.94
C LYS A 266 4.91 -5.83 9.92
N ILE A 267 3.80 -5.28 10.39
CA ILE A 267 2.65 -4.88 9.58
C ILE A 267 2.98 -3.55 8.89
N GLY A 268 2.80 -3.48 7.58
CA GLY A 268 2.97 -2.27 6.79
C GLY A 268 1.78 -2.01 5.85
N ASP A 269 1.87 -0.89 5.12
CA ASP A 269 0.86 -0.42 4.17
C ASP A 269 -0.50 -0.08 4.81
N PHE A 270 -0.62 1.17 5.27
CA PHE A 270 -1.83 1.71 5.87
C PHE A 270 -2.70 2.50 4.87
N SER A 271 -2.52 2.27 3.56
CA SER A 271 -3.15 3.09 2.51
C SER A 271 -4.68 3.04 2.48
N VAL A 272 -5.28 1.96 2.99
CA VAL A 272 -6.74 1.81 3.10
C VAL A 272 -7.27 1.86 4.53
N SER A 273 -6.39 2.07 5.52
CA SER A 273 -6.74 2.05 6.93
C SER A 273 -7.66 3.19 7.33
N GLN A 274 -8.48 2.96 8.37
CA GLN A 274 -9.46 3.92 8.87
C GLN A 274 -9.33 4.10 10.37
N VAL A 275 -9.67 5.29 10.86
CA VAL A 275 -9.56 5.68 12.27
C VAL A 275 -10.92 6.10 12.80
N PHE A 276 -11.25 5.62 13.99
CA PHE A 276 -12.54 5.85 14.63
C PHE A 276 -12.36 6.63 15.93
N GLU A 277 -13.36 7.45 16.26
CA GLU A 277 -13.35 8.28 17.47
C GLU A 277 -13.57 7.43 18.74
N ASN A 278 -14.34 6.35 18.61
CA ASN A 278 -14.70 5.44 19.68
C ASN A 278 -14.68 3.99 19.16
N ASP A 279 -15.15 3.05 19.99
CA ASP A 279 -15.19 1.63 19.65
C ASP A 279 -16.19 1.26 18.54
N ASN A 280 -16.98 2.21 18.02
CA ASN A 280 -17.82 1.98 16.86
C ASN A 280 -16.98 2.02 15.58
N ASP A 281 -16.55 0.82 15.15
CA ASP A 281 -15.71 0.54 13.98
C ASP A 281 -16.52 0.18 12.73
N GLU A 282 -17.76 0.65 12.64
CA GLU A 282 -18.66 0.38 11.53
C GLU A 282 -18.15 0.98 10.21
N LEU A 283 -18.00 0.12 9.20
CA LEU A 283 -17.55 0.45 7.85
C LEU A 283 -18.61 0.09 6.82
N ARG A 284 -18.63 0.86 5.73
CA ARG A 284 -19.45 0.60 4.53
C ARG A 284 -18.63 0.37 3.27
N ARG A 285 -17.34 0.74 3.28
CA ARG A 285 -16.44 0.59 2.13
C ARG A 285 -16.01 -0.88 2.04
N THR A 286 -16.05 -1.48 0.85
CA THR A 286 -15.51 -2.82 0.62
C THR A 286 -14.01 -2.82 0.89
N PRO A 287 -13.47 -3.72 1.74
CA PRO A 287 -12.07 -3.71 2.11
C PRO A 287 -11.19 -4.41 1.07
N GLY A 288 -9.97 -3.89 0.92
CA GLY A 288 -8.78 -4.57 0.43
C GLY A 288 -8.91 -5.57 -0.71
N THR A 289 -8.12 -6.65 -0.58
CA THR A 289 -7.94 -7.69 -1.60
C THR A 289 -9.01 -8.77 -1.45
N PRO A 290 -9.85 -9.07 -2.47
CA PRO A 290 -11.06 -9.91 -2.33
C PRO A 290 -10.88 -11.26 -1.64
N VAL A 291 -9.75 -11.94 -1.87
CA VAL A 291 -9.49 -13.27 -1.29
C VAL A 291 -9.27 -13.26 0.23
N PHE A 292 -9.04 -12.09 0.83
CA PHE A 292 -8.91 -11.88 2.28
C PHE A 292 -10.14 -11.20 2.89
N THR A 293 -11.13 -10.85 2.08
CA THR A 293 -12.31 -10.10 2.50
C THR A 293 -13.26 -10.99 3.31
N ALA A 294 -13.75 -10.47 4.44
CA ALA A 294 -14.72 -11.15 5.28
C ALA A 294 -16.10 -11.24 4.59
N PRO A 295 -16.89 -12.30 4.81
CA PRO A 295 -18.15 -12.52 4.11
C PRO A 295 -19.15 -11.38 4.32
N GLU A 296 -19.21 -10.79 5.51
CA GLU A 296 -20.07 -9.65 5.83
C GLU A 296 -19.73 -8.39 5.02
N CYS A 297 -18.46 -8.22 4.62
CA CYS A 297 -18.04 -7.11 3.77
C CYS A 297 -18.55 -7.25 2.33
N CYS A 298 -18.87 -8.48 1.89
CA CYS A 298 -19.40 -8.76 0.55
C CYS A 298 -20.91 -8.49 0.43
N LEU A 299 -21.61 -8.30 1.56
CA LEU A 299 -23.06 -8.14 1.59
C LEU A 299 -23.53 -6.70 1.29
N GLY A 300 -22.58 -5.76 1.14
CA GLY A 300 -22.89 -4.34 0.91
C GLY A 300 -23.57 -3.64 2.09
N SER A 301 -23.62 -4.30 3.25
CA SER A 301 -24.13 -3.77 4.50
C SER A 301 -23.00 -3.14 5.34
N VAL A 302 -23.39 -2.48 6.43
CA VAL A 302 -22.45 -2.06 7.46
C VAL A 302 -21.80 -3.31 8.09
N TYR A 303 -20.51 -3.25 8.38
CA TYR A 303 -19.76 -4.31 9.05
C TYR A 303 -18.74 -3.74 10.05
N HIS A 304 -18.26 -4.56 10.98
CA HIS A 304 -17.26 -4.17 11.98
C HIS A 304 -15.84 -4.39 11.46
N GLY A 305 -15.06 -3.32 11.33
CA GLY A 305 -13.73 -3.37 10.73
C GLY A 305 -12.71 -4.20 11.52
N LYS A 306 -12.72 -4.15 12.85
CA LYS A 306 -11.82 -4.93 13.72
C LYS A 306 -12.10 -6.44 13.56
N ALA A 307 -13.37 -6.82 13.40
CA ALA A 307 -13.76 -8.20 13.10
C ALA A 307 -13.29 -8.65 11.70
N ALA A 308 -13.41 -7.76 10.70
CA ALA A 308 -12.92 -8.03 9.35
C ALA A 308 -11.38 -8.21 9.29
N ASP A 309 -10.62 -7.42 10.04
CA ASP A 309 -9.18 -7.64 10.19
C ASP A 309 -8.86 -9.01 10.81
N THR A 310 -9.66 -9.44 11.80
CA THR A 310 -9.51 -10.75 12.44
C THR A 310 -9.76 -11.90 11.47
N TRP A 311 -10.76 -11.76 10.60
CA TRP A 311 -10.99 -12.72 9.50
C TRP A 311 -9.77 -12.79 8.56
N ALA A 312 -9.24 -11.64 8.15
CA ALA A 312 -8.09 -11.57 7.27
C ALA A 312 -6.82 -12.22 7.87
N VAL A 313 -6.63 -12.13 9.20
CA VAL A 313 -5.60 -12.90 9.93
C VAL A 313 -5.83 -14.41 9.80
N GLY A 314 -7.08 -14.88 9.91
CA GLY A 314 -7.44 -16.29 9.72
C GLY A 314 -7.10 -16.81 8.32
N VAL A 315 -7.46 -16.04 7.28
CA VAL A 315 -7.10 -16.34 5.88
C VAL A 315 -5.58 -16.37 5.71
N THR A 316 -4.88 -15.39 6.29
CA THR A 316 -3.42 -15.30 6.24
C THR A 316 -2.75 -16.51 6.91
N LEU A 317 -3.24 -16.95 8.08
CA LEU A 317 -2.77 -18.15 8.76
C LEU A 317 -3.00 -19.41 7.90
N TYR A 318 -4.17 -19.53 7.28
CA TYR A 318 -4.45 -20.64 6.35
C TYR A 318 -3.42 -20.66 5.21
N CYS A 319 -3.14 -19.51 4.59
CA CYS A 319 -2.13 -19.39 3.55
C CYS A 319 -0.72 -19.77 4.05
N MET A 320 -0.32 -19.34 5.26
CA MET A 320 0.97 -19.71 5.85
C MET A 320 1.11 -21.22 6.03
N VAL A 321 0.07 -21.88 6.55
CA VAL A 321 0.15 -23.30 6.88
C VAL A 321 0.02 -24.17 5.63
N LEU A 322 -0.90 -23.82 4.72
CA LEU A 322 -1.30 -24.70 3.62
C LEU A 322 -0.81 -24.28 2.25
N GLY A 323 -0.20 -23.11 2.11
CA GLY A 323 0.37 -22.62 0.85
C GLY A 323 -0.65 -22.28 -0.25
N LYS A 324 -1.93 -22.23 0.11
CA LYS A 324 -3.05 -21.93 -0.79
C LYS A 324 -4.10 -21.10 -0.07
N TYR A 325 -4.98 -20.48 -0.84
CA TYR A 325 -6.10 -19.71 -0.28
C TYR A 325 -7.27 -20.63 0.09
N PRO A 326 -8.02 -20.31 1.17
CA PRO A 326 -9.14 -21.12 1.61
C PRO A 326 -10.37 -21.07 0.69
N PHE A 327 -10.56 -19.97 -0.06
CA PHE A 327 -11.80 -19.68 -0.80
C PHE A 327 -11.60 -19.36 -2.29
N LEU A 328 -10.61 -19.98 -2.94
CA LEU A 328 -10.41 -19.85 -4.39
C LEU A 328 -11.04 -21.04 -5.11
N ASP A 329 -12.06 -20.78 -5.95
CA ASP A 329 -12.68 -21.78 -6.81
C ASP A 329 -11.67 -22.29 -7.86
N CYS A 330 -11.61 -23.62 -8.03
CA CYS A 330 -10.73 -24.31 -8.97
C CYS A 330 -11.29 -24.34 -10.39
#